data_AF-A0A345Y3K6-F1
#
_entry.id   AF-A0A345Y3K6-F1
#
_cell.length_a   1.000
_cell.length_b   1.000
_cell.length_c   1.000
_cell.angle_alpha   90.00
_cell.angle_beta   90.00
_cell.angle_gamma   90.00
#
_symmetry.space_group_name_H-M   'P 1'
#
loop_
_entity.id
_entity.type
_entity.pdbx_description
1 polymer ?
#
loop_
_entity_poly.entity_id
_entity_poly.type
_entity_poly.pdbx_seq_one_letter_code
_entity_poly.pdbx_strand_id
1 'polypeptide(L)' 'MSRRQATLTVQIPVRRSREPLHLLVDSTGIKIHGEGEWKVKKHGPEYRRGWRKVHLAINRDTQEIQAVEVT' A
#
# COMPACT_ATOMS: atom_id res chain seq x y z
N MET A 1 -2.41 -24.47 -3.20
CA MET A 1 -1.45 -23.48 -3.74
C MET A 1 -1.74 -22.11 -3.12
N SER A 2 -0.78 -21.48 -2.44
CA SER A 2 -0.96 -20.11 -1.91
C SER A 2 -0.68 -19.10 -3.02
N ARG A 3 -1.70 -18.35 -3.46
CA ARG A 3 -1.55 -17.31 -4.48
C ARG A 3 -1.11 -16.01 -3.81
N ARG A 4 0.21 -15.83 -3.61
CA ARG A 4 0.77 -14.56 -3.14
C ARG A 4 1.05 -13.66 -4.34
N GLN A 5 0.36 -12.53 -4.43
CA GLN A 5 0.64 -11.52 -5.45
C GLN A 5 1.96 -10.82 -5.10
N ALA A 6 3.04 -11.06 -5.85
CA ALA A 6 4.34 -10.46 -5.56
C ALA A 6 4.30 -8.93 -5.74
N THR A 7 3.68 -8.45 -6.81
CA THR A 7 3.67 -7.03 -7.18
C THR A 7 2.23 -6.50 -7.25
N LEU A 8 2.01 -5.30 -6.73
CA LEU A 8 0.74 -4.58 -6.89
C LEU A 8 0.96 -3.43 -7.89
N THR A 9 0.34 -3.54 -9.06
CA THR A 9 0.32 -2.43 -10.02
C THR A 9 -0.70 -1.40 -9.56
N VAL A 10 -0.24 -0.18 -9.30
CA VAL A 10 -1.09 0.96 -8.94
C VAL A 10 -0.98 2.01 -10.04
N GLN A 11 -2.11 2.43 -10.60
CA GLN A 11 -2.16 3.55 -11.54
C GLN A 11 -2.56 4.81 -10.80
N ILE A 12 -1.67 5.81 -10.81
CA ILE A 12 -1.90 7.11 -10.20
C ILE A 12 -1.93 8.14 -11.34
N PRO A 13 -3.05 8.84 -11.55
CA PRO A 13 -3.13 9.84 -12.61
C PRO A 13 -2.17 11.00 -12.33
N VAL A 14 -1.30 11.31 -13.29
CA VAL A 14 -0.32 12.38 -13.16
C VAL A 14 -1.01 13.74 -13.29
N ARG A 15 -0.94 14.56 -12.24
CA ARG A 15 -1.31 15.97 -12.29
C ARG A 15 -0.06 16.80 -12.55
N ARG A 16 0.02 17.42 -13.72
CA ARG A 16 1.17 18.26 -14.08
C ARG A 16 1.12 19.57 -13.30
N SER A 17 2.20 19.86 -12.58
CA SER A 17 2.46 21.18 -12.01
C SER A 17 3.49 21.92 -12.87
N ARG A 18 3.36 23.25 -12.97
CA ARG A 18 4.41 24.12 -13.53
C ARG A 18 5.44 24.51 -12.47
N GLU A 19 5.10 24.32 -11.20
CA GLU A 19 5.94 24.62 -10.05
C GLU A 19 6.76 23.38 -9.62
N PRO A 20 7.91 23.58 -8.97
CA PRO A 20 8.71 22.50 -8.40
C PRO A 20 7.87 21.56 -7.52
N LEU A 21 8.10 20.25 -7.66
CA LEU A 21 7.37 19.24 -6.90
C LEU A 21 8.10 18.92 -5.60
N HIS A 22 7.54 19.33 -4.47
CA HIS A 22 8.02 18.98 -3.14
C HIS A 22 7.31 17.71 -2.63
N LEU A 23 8.05 16.60 -2.57
CA LEU A 23 7.52 15.30 -2.14
C LEU A 23 7.95 14.96 -0.71
N LEU A 24 6.97 14.57 0.09
CA LEU A 24 7.15 13.89 1.37
C LEU A 24 7.07 12.39 1.13
N VAL A 25 8.10 11.65 1.53
CA VAL A 25 8.12 10.18 1.39
C VAL A 25 8.07 9.57 2.78
N ASP A 26 7.09 8.71 3.01
CA ASP A 26 6.95 7.94 4.25
C ASP A 26 6.69 6.46 3.97
N SER A 27 7.11 5.61 4.90
CA SER A 27 6.81 4.18 4.87
C SER A 27 5.71 3.86 5.88
N THR A 28 4.57 3.38 5.39
CA THR A 28 3.43 2.97 6.21
C THR A 28 3.14 1.48 6.07
N GLY A 29 2.61 0.87 7.15
CA GLY A 29 2.16 -0.52 7.14
C GLY A 29 0.68 -0.59 6.79
N ILE A 30 0.33 -1.29 5.71
CA ILE A 30 -1.07 -1.57 5.37
C ILE A 30 -1.47 -2.97 5.82
N LYS A 31 -2.68 -3.08 6.38
CA LYS A 31 -3.28 -4.37 6.71
C LYS A 31 -4.02 -4.94 5.51
N ILE A 32 -3.70 -6.16 5.12
CA ILE A 32 -4.38 -6.85 4.02
C ILE A 32 -5.57 -7.61 4.60
N HIS A 33 -6.77 -7.22 4.19
CA HIS A 33 -7.98 -7.95 4.49
C HIS A 33 -8.20 -9.05 3.43
N GLY A 34 -8.53 -10.25 3.87
CA GLY A 34 -8.73 -11.38 2.97
C GLY A 34 -8.83 -12.71 3.71
N GLU A 35 -8.51 -13.78 2.99
CA GLU A 35 -8.60 -15.18 3.47
C GLU A 35 -7.94 -15.38 4.84
N GLY A 36 -6.78 -14.75 5.08
CA GLY A 36 -6.08 -14.84 6.37
C GLY A 36 -6.90 -14.33 7.55
N GLU A 37 -7.60 -13.21 7.42
CA GLU A 37 -8.46 -12.67 8.50
C GLU A 37 -9.65 -13.59 8.79
N TRP A 38 -10.32 -14.07 7.73
CA TRP A 38 -11.46 -14.97 7.89
C TRP A 38 -11.03 -16.33 8.47
N LYS A 39 -9.90 -16.89 8.01
CA LYS A 39 -9.40 -18.16 8.51
C LYS A 39 -8.88 -18.08 9.94
N VAL A 40 -8.27 -16.97 10.35
CA VAL A 40 -7.94 -16.72 11.76
C VAL A 40 -9.20 -16.74 12.62
N LYS A 41 -10.27 -16.10 12.15
CA LYS A 41 -11.55 -16.07 12.88
C LYS A 41 -12.21 -17.45 12.98
N LYS A 42 -12.13 -18.27 11.91
CA LYS A 42 -12.81 -19.57 11.83
C LYS A 42 -12.00 -20.74 12.42
N HIS A 43 -10.69 -20.72 12.25
CA HIS A 43 -9.80 -21.85 12.52
C HIS A 43 -8.67 -21.51 13.51
N GLY A 44 -8.63 -20.28 14.02
CA GLY A 44 -7.69 -19.88 15.06
C GLY A 44 -6.30 -19.49 14.52
N PRO A 45 -5.31 -19.39 15.41
CA PRO A 45 -4.02 -18.72 15.17
C PRO A 45 -3.07 -19.49 14.23
N GLU A 46 -3.44 -20.70 13.80
CA GLU A 46 -2.71 -21.47 12.78
C GLU A 46 -2.65 -20.73 11.43
N TYR A 47 -3.62 -19.84 11.19
CA TYR A 47 -3.63 -18.94 10.04
C TYR A 47 -3.06 -17.56 10.40
N ARG A 48 -2.49 -16.85 9.43
CA ARG A 48 -1.86 -15.54 9.65
C ARG A 48 -2.61 -14.40 8.97
N ARG A 49 -2.71 -13.29 9.72
CA ARG A 49 -3.04 -11.96 9.18
C ARG A 49 -1.88 -11.43 8.36
N GLY A 50 -2.16 -10.79 7.23
CA GLY A 50 -1.15 -10.22 6.34
C GLY A 50 -0.99 -8.72 6.53
N TRP A 51 0.25 -8.27 6.59
CA TRP A 51 0.61 -6.85 6.51
C TRP A 51 1.62 -6.66 5.38
N ARG A 52 1.62 -5.48 4.74
CA ARG A 52 2.63 -5.08 3.76
C ARG A 52 3.13 -3.67 4.04
N LYS A 53 4.39 -3.42 3.69
CA LYS A 53 4.96 -2.08 3.75
C LYS A 53 4.65 -1.37 2.44
N VAL A 54 4.29 -0.10 2.54
CA VAL A 54 4.03 0.78 1.41
C VAL A 54 4.81 2.06 1.60
N HIS A 55 5.51 2.48 0.55
CA HIS A 55 6.11 3.80 0.46
C HIS A 55 5.15 4.72 -0.29
N LEU A 56 4.76 5.83 0.35
CA LEU A 56 3.88 6.84 -0.23
C LEU A 56 4.70 8.10 -0.49
N ALA A 57 4.65 8.62 -1.71
CA ALA A 57 5.15 9.95 -2.03
C ALA A 57 3.97 10.91 -2.13
N ILE A 58 3.92 11.93 -1.28
CA ILE A 58 2.82 12.88 -1.14
C ILE A 58 3.33 14.29 -1.47
N ASN A 59 2.60 15.02 -2.30
CA ASN A 59 2.87 16.44 -2.53
C ASN A 59 2.61 17.23 -1.25
N ARG A 60 3.61 17.99 -0.80
CA ARG A 60 3.57 18.75 0.47
C ARG A 60 2.48 19.82 0.50
N ASP A 61 2.20 20.47 -0.63
CA ASP A 61 1.29 21.61 -0.69
C ASP A 61 -0.15 21.18 -0.99
N THR A 62 -0.34 20.17 -1.84
CA THR A 62 -1.69 19.69 -2.22
C THR A 62 -2.16 18.47 -1.43
N GLN A 63 -1.26 17.81 -0.71
CA GLN A 63 -1.49 16.53 -0.02
C GLN A 63 -1.91 15.38 -0.96
N GLU A 64 -1.71 15.53 -2.26
CA GLU A 64 -2.01 14.49 -3.24
C GLU A 64 -0.92 13.42 -3.28
N ILE A 65 -1.31 12.16 -3.39
CA ILE A 65 -0.40 11.03 -3.60
C ILE A 65 0.13 11.08 -5.04
N GLN A 66 1.44 11.14 -5.20
CA GLN A 66 2.13 11.22 -6.48
C GLN A 66 2.75 9.89 -6.91
N ALA A 67 3.16 9.05 -5.94
CA ALA A 67 3.69 7.73 -6.20
C ALA A 67 3.39 6.77 -5.02
N VAL A 68 3.31 5.48 -5.34
CA VAL A 68 3.14 4.40 -4.37
C VAL A 68 4.02 3.24 -4.78
N GLU A 69 4.76 2.68 -3.81
CA GLU A 69 5.51 1.45 -3.98
C GLU A 69 5.15 0.47 -2.85
N VAL A 70 4.87 -0.78 -3.19
CA VAL A 70 4.58 -1.85 -2.22
C VAL A 70 5.74 -2.83 -2.21
N THR A 71 6.32 -3.04 -1.04
CA THR A 71 7.43 -3.99 -0.81
C THR A 71 6.95 -5.26 -0.13
#